data_AF-A0A958DF46-F1
#
_entry.id   AF-A0A958DF46-F1
#
_cell.length_a   1.000
_cell.length_b   1.000
_cell.length_c   1.000
_cell.angle_alpha   90.00
_cell.angle_beta   90.00
_cell.angle_gamma   90.00
#
_symmetry.space_group_name_H-M   'P 1'
#
loop_
_entity.id
_entity.type
_entity.pdbx_description
1 polymer ?
#
loop_
_entity_poly.entity_id
_entity_poly.type
_entity_poly.pdbx_seq_one_letter_code
_entity_poly.pdbx_strand_id
1 'polypeptide(L)'
;HNKIRIDALCDPDRTLHIDSKVLETAEAQEEPIIQIETEGSEDDENGDSNGNGRKLTKKKQAELLRQKVDTVGQMGKPGEQIQSVISVGMLSEGWDAKTVTHIMGLRAFTSQLLCEQVVGRGLRRTSYEINPQTGLFDSEYVNIFGVPFTFLPHESEEGVIPEPPKPKTCIEPVNEKKKFEISWPNVIRIDHVYRPKLSLDWGKVTPLELNASQTVQIAELAPVVEG
;
A
#
# COMPACT_ATOMS: atom_id res chain seq x y z
N HIS A 1 -2.07 -0.91 -35.95
CA HIS A 1 -3.10 -0.80 -34.90
C HIS A 1 -4.24 -1.75 -35.27
N ASN A 2 -4.84 -2.49 -34.33
CA ASN A 2 -5.77 -3.63 -34.54
C ASN A 2 -5.16 -4.95 -35.05
N LYS A 3 -3.99 -5.40 -34.54
CA LYS A 3 -3.48 -6.77 -34.81
C LYS A 3 -3.97 -7.83 -33.81
N ILE A 4 -4.50 -7.42 -32.67
CA ILE A 4 -5.21 -8.26 -31.70
C ILE A 4 -6.46 -7.45 -31.32
N ARG A 5 -7.65 -8.03 -31.52
CA ARG A 5 -8.94 -7.39 -31.23
C ARG A 5 -9.57 -8.10 -30.04
N ILE A 6 -9.42 -7.52 -28.86
CA ILE A 6 -10.17 -7.90 -27.66
C ILE A 6 -10.87 -6.61 -27.23
N ASP A 7 -12.04 -6.35 -27.82
CA ASP A 7 -12.71 -5.05 -27.68
C ASP A 7 -13.05 -4.72 -26.20
N ALA A 8 -13.21 -5.75 -25.36
CA ALA A 8 -13.40 -5.63 -23.91
C ALA A 8 -12.17 -5.12 -23.12
N LEU A 9 -10.96 -5.17 -23.68
CA LEU A 9 -9.72 -4.65 -23.07
C LEU A 9 -9.31 -3.27 -23.61
N CYS A 10 -10.05 -2.73 -24.59
CA CYS A 10 -9.77 -1.43 -25.20
C CYS A 10 -10.75 -0.33 -24.73
N ASP A 11 -11.33 -0.49 -23.54
CA ASP A 11 -12.20 0.51 -22.91
C ASP A 11 -11.35 1.66 -22.31
N PRO A 12 -11.41 2.89 -22.87
CA PRO A 12 -10.63 4.01 -22.36
C PRO A 12 -11.10 4.47 -20.98
N ASP A 13 -12.37 4.25 -20.61
CA ASP A 13 -12.91 4.71 -19.33
C ASP A 13 -12.40 3.87 -18.15
N ARG A 14 -11.85 2.67 -18.43
CA ARG A 14 -11.20 1.77 -17.46
C ARG A 14 -9.68 1.93 -17.42
N THR A 15 -9.11 2.79 -18.26
CA THR A 15 -7.67 2.94 -18.45
C THR A 15 -7.21 4.32 -17.98
N LEU A 16 -6.50 4.38 -16.86
CA LEU A 16 -6.01 5.63 -16.28
C LEU A 16 -4.60 5.94 -16.81
N HIS A 17 -4.50 6.98 -17.64
CA HIS A 17 -3.21 7.50 -18.12
C HIS A 17 -2.69 8.59 -17.18
N ILE A 18 -1.44 8.44 -16.75
CA ILE A 18 -0.75 9.37 -15.84
C ILE A 18 0.55 9.82 -16.51
N ASP A 19 0.56 11.09 -16.94
CA ASP A 19 1.74 11.78 -17.47
C ASP A 19 2.39 12.57 -16.31
N SER A 20 3.69 12.40 -16.09
CA SER A 20 4.44 13.09 -15.03
C SER A 20 4.17 14.60 -14.98
N LYS A 21 3.99 15.26 -16.14
CA LYS A 21 3.73 16.70 -16.22
C LYS A 21 2.45 17.14 -15.48
N VAL A 22 1.46 16.27 -15.38
CA VAL A 22 0.18 16.57 -14.70
C VAL A 22 0.32 16.47 -13.18
N LEU A 23 1.19 15.57 -12.70
CA LEU A 23 1.52 15.46 -11.27
C LEU A 23 2.51 16.54 -10.82
N GLU A 24 3.55 16.83 -11.60
CA GLU A 24 4.52 17.91 -11.32
C GLU A 24 3.82 19.27 -11.16
N THR A 25 2.82 19.57 -11.99
CA THR A 25 2.03 20.80 -11.89
C THR A 25 1.05 20.84 -10.71
N ALA A 26 0.82 19.71 -10.03
CA ALA A 26 0.05 19.63 -8.80
C ALA A 26 0.92 19.78 -7.55
N GLU A 27 2.06 19.08 -7.52
CA GLU A 27 3.05 19.15 -6.41
C GLU A 27 3.63 20.56 -6.26
N ALA A 28 3.94 21.24 -7.37
CA ALA A 28 4.38 22.63 -7.38
C ALA A 28 3.32 23.64 -6.85
N GLN A 29 2.10 23.18 -6.53
CA GLN A 29 1.02 23.99 -5.94
C GLN A 29 0.61 23.53 -4.53
N GLU A 30 1.41 22.67 -3.91
CA GLU A 30 1.23 22.14 -2.55
C GLU A 30 2.36 22.51 -1.59
N GLU A 31 3.38 23.27 -2.02
CA GLU A 31 4.28 23.94 -1.08
C GLU A 31 3.47 24.83 -0.12
N PRO A 32 3.77 24.78 1.20
CA PRO A 32 2.92 25.41 2.20
C PRO A 32 2.93 26.93 2.03
N ILE A 33 1.73 27.50 1.87
CA ILE A 33 1.52 28.94 1.81
C ILE A 33 1.94 29.54 3.16
N ILE A 34 3.17 30.06 3.23
CA ILE A 34 3.54 31.04 4.24
C ILE A 34 2.67 32.27 3.97
N GLN A 35 1.77 32.56 4.90
CA GLN A 35 0.84 33.67 4.79
C GLN A 35 1.61 35.00 4.71
N ILE A 36 1.64 35.59 3.52
CA ILE A 36 1.90 37.01 3.32
C ILE A 36 0.75 37.54 2.47
N GLU A 37 -0.09 38.34 3.10
CA GLU A 37 -1.16 39.09 2.44
C GLU A 37 -0.54 40.25 1.65
N THR A 38 -0.75 40.27 0.34
CA THR A 38 -0.63 41.52 -0.45
C THR A 38 -1.53 41.48 -1.69
N GLU A 39 -1.98 42.67 -2.11
CA GLU A 39 -3.14 42.90 -2.99
C GLU A 39 -2.77 42.99 -4.49
N GLY A 40 -3.75 42.69 -5.37
CA GLY A 40 -3.71 42.91 -6.83
C GLY A 40 -2.81 41.93 -7.61
N SER A 41 -3.02 41.61 -8.89
CA SER A 41 -4.11 41.87 -9.86
C SER A 41 -4.14 40.66 -10.85
N GLU A 42 -4.90 40.56 -11.95
CA GLU A 42 -5.78 41.47 -12.69
C GLU A 42 -6.89 40.64 -13.41
N ASP A 43 -7.81 41.28 -14.15
CA ASP A 43 -8.91 40.60 -14.84
C ASP A 43 -8.48 39.81 -16.10
N ASP A 44 -9.27 38.80 -16.48
CA ASP A 44 -9.45 38.46 -17.91
C ASP A 44 -10.88 37.91 -18.14
N GLU A 45 -11.87 38.80 -18.08
CA GLU A 45 -13.20 38.53 -18.62
C GLU A 45 -13.15 38.53 -20.16
N ASN A 46 -13.36 37.36 -20.77
CA ASN A 46 -13.87 37.33 -22.14
C ASN A 46 -14.82 36.17 -22.34
N GLY A 47 -16.09 36.49 -22.60
CA GLY A 47 -17.15 35.51 -22.76
C GLY A 47 -17.27 35.03 -24.20
N ASP A 48 -17.47 33.72 -24.37
CA ASP A 48 -18.21 33.20 -25.51
C ASP A 48 -19.27 32.21 -25.01
N SER A 49 -20.48 32.34 -25.55
CA SER A 49 -21.66 31.62 -25.10
C SER A 49 -21.97 30.46 -26.03
N ASN A 50 -21.44 29.27 -25.72
CA ASN A 50 -22.07 28.05 -26.17
C ASN A 50 -21.89 26.89 -25.17
N GLY A 51 -22.85 25.96 -25.19
CA GLY A 51 -23.11 25.10 -24.04
C GLY A 51 -22.04 24.05 -23.69
N ASN A 52 -22.13 23.63 -22.43
CA ASN A 52 -21.61 22.38 -21.84
C ASN A 52 -20.17 22.39 -21.28
N GLY A 53 -20.06 22.19 -19.96
CA GLY A 53 -18.80 21.92 -19.25
C GLY A 53 -18.03 23.16 -18.78
N ARG A 54 -18.21 23.55 -17.52
CA ARG A 54 -17.21 24.39 -16.81
C ARG A 54 -15.88 23.66 -16.85
N LYS A 55 -14.91 24.15 -17.63
CA LYS A 55 -13.54 23.64 -17.65
C LYS A 55 -12.99 23.69 -16.23
N LEU A 56 -12.80 22.52 -15.61
CA LEU A 56 -12.18 22.40 -14.30
C LEU A 56 -10.79 23.04 -14.37
N THR A 57 -10.41 23.85 -13.37
CA THR A 57 -9.06 24.41 -13.29
C THR A 57 -8.02 23.28 -13.24
N LYS A 58 -6.81 23.50 -13.76
CA LYS A 58 -5.76 22.47 -13.84
C LYS A 58 -5.52 21.80 -12.48
N LYS A 59 -5.49 22.58 -11.40
CA LYS A 59 -5.40 22.09 -10.00
C LYS A 59 -6.50 21.07 -9.66
N LYS A 60 -7.77 21.40 -9.96
CA LYS A 60 -8.92 20.54 -9.67
C LYS A 60 -8.97 19.28 -10.56
N GLN A 61 -8.40 19.34 -11.77
CA GLN A 61 -8.23 18.14 -12.61
C GLN A 61 -7.17 17.20 -12.02
N ALA A 62 -6.05 17.74 -11.52
CA ALA A 62 -5.00 16.93 -10.91
C ALA A 62 -5.43 16.32 -9.56
N GLU A 63 -6.15 17.07 -8.72
CA GLU A 63 -6.75 16.56 -7.48
C GLU A 63 -7.72 15.39 -7.78
N LEU A 64 -8.59 15.54 -8.79
CA LEU A 64 -9.49 14.48 -9.23
C LEU A 64 -8.72 13.27 -9.79
N LEU A 65 -7.59 13.49 -10.47
CA LEU A 65 -6.71 12.43 -10.94
C LEU A 65 -6.11 11.64 -9.77
N ARG A 66 -5.56 12.32 -8.75
CA ARG A 66 -5.05 11.66 -7.52
C ARG A 66 -6.15 10.87 -6.81
N GLN A 67 -7.31 11.48 -6.56
CA GLN A 67 -8.46 10.78 -5.98
C GLN A 67 -8.89 9.55 -6.80
N LYS A 68 -8.79 9.60 -8.14
CA LYS A 68 -9.00 8.42 -9.00
C LYS A 68 -7.93 7.35 -8.78
N VAL A 69 -6.66 7.72 -8.76
CA VAL A 69 -5.53 6.81 -8.50
C VAL A 69 -5.72 6.13 -7.14
N ASP A 70 -5.83 6.89 -6.05
CA ASP A 70 -5.91 6.35 -4.69
C ASP A 70 -7.09 5.41 -4.46
N THR A 71 -8.15 5.54 -5.28
CA THR A 71 -9.39 4.79 -5.14
C THR A 71 -9.65 3.76 -6.23
N VAL A 72 -8.63 3.45 -7.06
CA VAL A 72 -8.69 2.36 -8.04
C VAL A 72 -9.15 1.06 -7.38
N GLY A 73 -10.19 0.44 -7.94
CA GLY A 73 -10.77 -0.82 -7.43
C GLY A 73 -11.54 -0.70 -6.11
N GLN A 74 -11.75 0.52 -5.58
CA GLN A 74 -12.57 0.74 -4.38
C GLN A 74 -14.01 1.07 -4.79
N MET A 75 -14.98 0.27 -4.32
CA MET A 75 -16.40 0.44 -4.62
C MET A 75 -16.96 1.78 -4.09
N GLY A 76 -17.82 2.42 -4.88
CA GLY A 76 -18.43 3.72 -4.58
C GLY A 76 -17.51 4.94 -4.73
N LYS A 77 -16.29 4.76 -5.25
CA LYS A 77 -15.26 5.80 -5.36
C LYS A 77 -14.86 6.06 -6.82
N PRO A 78 -14.28 7.24 -7.17
CA PRO A 78 -14.08 7.61 -8.57
C PRO A 78 -13.10 6.72 -9.35
N GLY A 79 -12.27 5.91 -8.67
CA GLY A 79 -11.41 4.90 -9.28
C GLY A 79 -12.02 3.49 -9.42
N GLU A 80 -13.25 3.23 -8.95
CA GLU A 80 -13.84 1.87 -8.88
C GLU A 80 -13.65 1.03 -10.14
N GLN A 81 -13.94 1.63 -11.31
CA GLN A 81 -13.99 0.94 -12.60
C GLN A 81 -12.63 0.92 -13.33
N ILE A 82 -11.58 1.49 -12.74
CA ILE A 82 -10.23 1.48 -13.34
C ILE A 82 -9.62 0.08 -13.20
N GLN A 83 -9.19 -0.48 -14.33
CA GLN A 83 -8.60 -1.82 -14.42
C GLN A 83 -7.15 -1.80 -14.90
N SER A 84 -6.73 -0.71 -15.57
CA SER A 84 -5.37 -0.54 -16.06
C SER A 84 -4.88 0.88 -15.74
N VAL A 85 -3.63 0.98 -15.26
CA VAL A 85 -2.97 2.26 -14.99
C VAL A 85 -1.67 2.31 -15.78
N ILE A 86 -1.53 3.34 -16.61
CA ILE A 86 -0.38 3.56 -17.48
C ILE A 86 0.33 4.82 -17.01
N SER A 87 1.48 4.67 -16.36
CA SER A 87 2.32 5.77 -15.88
C SER A 87 3.62 5.87 -16.68
N VAL A 88 3.99 7.09 -17.09
CA VAL A 88 5.30 7.38 -17.68
C VAL A 88 6.10 8.21 -16.69
N GLY A 89 6.85 7.52 -15.82
CA GLY A 89 7.53 8.11 -14.68
C GLY A 89 7.06 7.48 -13.36
N MET A 90 7.78 7.77 -12.27
CA MET A 90 7.36 7.36 -10.93
C MET A 90 6.06 8.07 -10.57
N LEU A 91 5.11 7.31 -10.01
CA LEU A 91 4.17 7.90 -9.07
C LEU A 91 4.98 8.23 -7.81
N SER A 92 5.29 9.52 -7.65
CA SER A 92 5.88 10.11 -6.45
C SER A 92 5.12 9.69 -5.20
N GLU A 93 3.78 9.68 -5.28
CA GLU A 93 2.92 9.10 -4.26
C GLU A 93 2.89 7.56 -4.29
N GLY A 94 2.96 6.99 -3.09
CA GLY A 94 2.83 5.56 -2.82
C GLY A 94 1.38 5.09 -2.85
N TRP A 95 0.72 5.14 -4.01
CA TRP A 95 -0.64 4.59 -4.21
C TRP A 95 -0.80 3.17 -3.62
N ASP A 96 -1.79 3.01 -2.73
CA ASP A 96 -2.11 1.78 -1.97
C ASP A 96 -3.17 0.89 -2.63
N ALA A 97 -2.97 0.49 -3.89
CA ALA A 97 -3.77 -0.60 -4.45
C ALA A 97 -3.27 -1.96 -3.97
N LYS A 98 -4.21 -2.76 -3.46
CA LYS A 98 -3.97 -4.16 -3.05
C LYS A 98 -4.29 -5.14 -4.19
N THR A 99 -5.14 -4.76 -5.14
CA THR A 99 -5.67 -5.62 -6.21
C THR A 99 -4.80 -5.69 -7.48
N VAL A 100 -3.51 -5.40 -7.37
CA VAL A 100 -2.58 -5.42 -8.52
C VAL A 100 -2.18 -6.87 -8.82
N THR A 101 -2.65 -7.41 -9.95
CA THR A 101 -2.37 -8.80 -10.35
C THR A 101 -1.31 -8.91 -11.45
N HIS A 102 -1.09 -7.84 -12.21
CA HIS A 102 -0.21 -7.82 -13.38
C HIS A 102 0.62 -6.52 -13.40
N ILE A 103 1.92 -6.64 -13.64
CA ILE A 103 2.86 -5.52 -13.79
C ILE A 103 3.60 -5.69 -15.12
N MET A 104 3.57 -4.66 -15.98
CA MET A 104 4.17 -4.71 -17.31
C MET A 104 5.17 -3.58 -17.54
N GLY A 105 6.45 -3.92 -17.57
CA GLY A 105 7.55 -3.06 -18.00
C GLY A 105 7.56 -2.88 -19.52
N LEU A 106 6.92 -1.82 -20.01
CA LEU A 106 6.92 -1.46 -21.45
C LEU A 106 8.21 -0.72 -21.90
N ARG A 107 9.08 -0.35 -20.95
CA ARG A 107 10.36 0.33 -21.18
C ARG A 107 11.40 -0.20 -20.22
N ALA A 108 12.67 -0.19 -20.63
CA ALA A 108 13.79 -0.50 -19.75
C ALA A 108 13.82 0.48 -18.55
N PHE A 109 13.94 -0.08 -17.35
CA PHE A 109 14.10 0.66 -16.11
C PHE A 109 15.51 1.23 -16.01
N THR A 110 15.65 2.44 -15.46
CA THR A 110 16.95 3.13 -15.32
C THR A 110 17.73 2.72 -14.08
N SER A 111 17.09 2.06 -13.10
CA SER A 111 17.71 1.60 -11.85
C SER A 111 16.95 0.39 -11.29
N GLN A 112 17.67 -0.53 -10.64
CA GLN A 112 17.09 -1.69 -9.95
C GLN A 112 16.12 -1.29 -8.83
N LEU A 113 16.42 -0.22 -8.09
CA LEU A 113 15.56 0.28 -7.00
C LEU A 113 14.16 0.65 -7.51
N LEU A 114 14.05 1.15 -8.75
CA LEU A 114 12.77 1.48 -9.38
C LEU A 114 11.98 0.21 -9.74
N CYS A 115 12.66 -0.86 -10.17
CA CYS A 115 12.03 -2.16 -10.38
C CYS A 115 11.41 -2.67 -9.07
N GLU A 116 12.19 -2.67 -7.98
CA GLU A 116 11.77 -3.14 -6.67
C GLU A 116 10.60 -2.31 -6.11
N GLN A 117 10.65 -0.98 -6.24
CA GLN A 117 9.55 -0.09 -5.83
C GLN A 117 8.26 -0.31 -6.64
N VAL A 118 8.34 -0.55 -7.95
CA VAL A 118 7.16 -0.83 -8.78
C VAL A 118 6.58 -2.20 -8.44
N VAL A 119 7.43 -3.21 -8.25
CA VAL A 119 7.01 -4.58 -7.92
C VAL A 119 6.39 -4.65 -6.52
N GLY A 120 6.97 -3.96 -5.54
CA GLY A 120 6.45 -3.87 -4.18
C GLY A 120 5.01 -3.36 -4.10
N ARG A 121 4.53 -2.60 -5.11
CA ARG A 121 3.13 -2.17 -5.17
C ARG A 121 2.16 -3.35 -5.36
N GLY A 122 2.59 -4.41 -6.04
CA GLY A 122 1.80 -5.63 -6.30
C GLY A 122 2.06 -6.81 -5.35
N LEU A 123 2.95 -6.68 -4.37
CA LEU A 123 3.19 -7.71 -3.35
C LEU A 123 2.26 -7.58 -2.12
N ARG A 124 1.26 -6.69 -2.18
CA ARG A 124 0.28 -6.50 -1.12
C ARG A 124 -0.76 -7.62 -1.14
N ARG A 125 -0.94 -8.27 0.01
CA ARG A 125 -1.96 -9.31 0.17
C ARG A 125 -3.38 -8.76 0.18
N THR A 126 -4.28 -9.54 -0.39
CA THR A 126 -5.70 -9.20 -0.58
C THR A 126 -6.62 -10.03 0.31
N SER A 127 -6.12 -11.08 0.97
CA SER A 127 -6.85 -11.84 1.98
C SER A 127 -6.02 -12.03 3.25
N TYR A 128 -6.70 -12.09 4.38
CA TYR A 128 -6.14 -12.51 5.68
C TYR A 128 -6.91 -13.71 6.25
N GLU A 129 -7.69 -14.41 5.41
CA GLU A 129 -8.30 -15.67 5.78
C GLU A 129 -7.20 -16.74 5.95
N ILE A 130 -7.26 -17.47 7.06
CA ILE A 130 -6.39 -18.60 7.34
C ILE A 130 -7.01 -19.83 6.69
N ASN A 131 -6.23 -20.56 5.89
CA ASN A 131 -6.68 -21.80 5.30
C ASN A 131 -6.86 -22.86 6.41
N PRO A 132 -8.07 -23.41 6.62
CA PRO A 132 -8.36 -24.30 7.73
C PRO A 132 -7.67 -25.66 7.63
N GLN A 133 -7.11 -26.02 6.46
CA GLN A 133 -6.39 -27.27 6.24
C GLN A 133 -4.90 -27.16 6.58
N THR A 134 -4.27 -26.03 6.26
CA THR A 134 -2.84 -25.80 6.47
C THR A 134 -2.53 -25.04 7.76
N GLY A 135 -3.52 -24.32 8.33
CA GLY A 135 -3.32 -23.40 9.45
C GLY A 135 -2.51 -22.15 9.08
N LEU A 136 -2.22 -21.97 7.79
CA LEU A 136 -1.39 -20.90 7.25
C LEU A 136 -2.21 -20.02 6.30
N PHE A 137 -1.58 -18.96 5.84
CA PHE A 137 -2.10 -18.10 4.78
C PHE A 137 -1.81 -18.70 3.41
N ASP A 138 -2.81 -18.70 2.53
CA ASP A 138 -2.61 -19.07 1.12
C ASP A 138 -1.68 -18.06 0.40
N SER A 139 -0.86 -18.55 -0.53
CA SER A 139 0.03 -17.72 -1.34
C SER A 139 -0.74 -16.89 -2.35
N GLU A 140 -0.32 -15.64 -2.54
CA GLU A 140 -0.88 -14.72 -3.53
C GLU A 140 0.24 -14.32 -4.50
N TYR A 141 -0.04 -14.40 -5.81
CA TYR A 141 0.95 -14.22 -6.87
C TYR A 141 0.66 -12.98 -7.72
N VAL A 142 1.71 -12.31 -8.19
CA VAL A 142 1.65 -11.19 -9.14
C VAL A 142 2.45 -11.53 -10.39
N ASN A 143 1.84 -11.37 -11.56
CA ASN A 143 2.49 -11.67 -12.84
C ASN A 143 3.29 -10.45 -13.32
N ILE A 144 4.59 -10.61 -13.56
CA ILE A 144 5.48 -9.52 -13.93
C ILE A 144 6.11 -9.78 -15.30
N PHE A 145 5.97 -8.83 -16.22
CA PHE A 145 6.48 -8.90 -17.60
C PHE A 145 7.42 -7.74 -17.89
N GLY A 146 8.51 -7.98 -18.63
CA GLY A 146 9.40 -6.91 -19.11
C GLY A 146 10.25 -6.21 -18.04
N VAL A 147 10.24 -6.69 -16.79
CA VAL A 147 11.10 -6.22 -15.70
C VAL A 147 12.29 -7.20 -15.56
N PRO A 148 13.55 -6.75 -15.67
CA PRO A 148 14.69 -7.65 -15.55
C PRO A 148 14.93 -8.02 -14.08
N PHE A 149 14.74 -9.30 -13.74
CA PHE A 149 15.06 -9.85 -12.43
C PHE A 149 16.35 -10.68 -12.46
N THR A 150 17.27 -10.36 -11.54
CA THR A 150 18.46 -11.16 -11.23
C THR A 150 18.64 -11.49 -9.75
N PHE A 151 17.78 -10.95 -8.86
CA PHE A 151 18.02 -10.96 -7.41
C PHE A 151 16.85 -11.44 -6.52
N LEU A 152 15.60 -11.47 -6.99
CA LEU A 152 14.53 -12.07 -6.19
C LEU A 152 14.52 -13.60 -6.38
N PRO A 153 14.44 -14.39 -5.28
CA PRO A 153 14.11 -15.80 -5.38
C PRO A 153 12.68 -15.91 -5.90
N HIS A 154 12.56 -16.28 -7.16
CA HIS A 154 11.32 -16.79 -7.73
C HIS A 154 11.26 -18.28 -7.38
N GLU A 155 10.08 -18.80 -7.06
CA GLU A 155 9.88 -20.25 -6.94
C GLU A 155 10.06 -20.87 -8.33
N SER A 156 11.30 -21.32 -8.60
CA SER A 156 11.70 -21.90 -9.87
C SER A 156 11.38 -23.39 -9.90
N GLU A 157 10.09 -23.74 -9.91
CA GLU A 157 9.64 -25.09 -10.25
C GLU A 157 8.23 -25.08 -10.86
N GLU A 158 8.10 -25.79 -11.98
CA GLU A 158 6.89 -26.11 -12.77
C GLU A 158 5.56 -25.38 -12.47
N GLY A 159 5.46 -24.12 -12.89
CA GLY A 159 4.26 -23.57 -13.54
C GLY A 159 2.90 -23.88 -12.91
N VAL A 160 2.78 -23.85 -11.57
CA VAL A 160 1.49 -23.98 -10.89
C VAL A 160 0.64 -22.78 -11.26
N ILE A 161 -0.33 -22.97 -12.15
CA ILE A 161 -1.34 -21.96 -12.45
C ILE A 161 -2.11 -21.72 -11.14
N PRO A 162 -2.06 -20.52 -10.55
CA PRO A 162 -2.75 -20.28 -9.29
C PRO A 162 -4.25 -20.49 -9.48
N GLU A 163 -4.88 -21.20 -8.54
CA GLU A 163 -6.32 -21.42 -8.59
C GLU A 163 -7.07 -20.07 -8.67
N PRO A 164 -8.16 -19.97 -9.45
CA PRO A 164 -8.91 -18.74 -9.52
C PRO A 164 -9.39 -18.33 -8.12
N PRO A 165 -9.20 -17.07 -7.71
CA PRO A 165 -9.47 -16.65 -6.34
C PRO A 165 -10.95 -16.87 -5.98
N LYS A 166 -11.19 -17.44 -4.80
CA LYS A 166 -12.53 -17.69 -4.28
C LYS A 166 -13.35 -16.39 -4.26
N PRO A 167 -14.65 -16.43 -4.60
CA PRO A 167 -15.49 -15.23 -4.63
C PRO A 167 -15.56 -14.60 -3.24
N LYS A 168 -15.04 -13.37 -3.12
CA LYS A 168 -15.01 -12.65 -1.86
C LYS A 168 -16.40 -12.08 -1.54
N THR A 169 -16.87 -12.33 -0.32
CA THR A 169 -18.10 -11.69 0.18
C THR A 169 -17.73 -10.32 0.74
N CYS A 170 -18.36 -9.25 0.24
CA CYS A 170 -18.19 -7.93 0.82
C CYS A 170 -18.85 -7.91 2.22
N ILE A 171 -18.11 -7.48 3.23
CA ILE A 171 -18.62 -7.29 4.60
C ILE A 171 -18.57 -5.80 4.89
N GLU A 172 -19.74 -5.18 5.02
CA GLU A 172 -19.90 -3.76 5.33
C GLU A 172 -20.88 -3.54 6.49
N PRO A 173 -20.75 -2.44 7.26
CA PRO A 173 -21.71 -2.09 8.29
C PRO A 173 -23.02 -1.58 7.67
N VAL A 174 -24.09 -2.38 7.80
CA VAL A 174 -25.44 -1.98 7.33
C VAL A 174 -26.30 -1.43 8.48
N ASN A 175 -26.96 -0.30 8.24
CA ASN A 175 -27.80 0.39 9.24
C ASN A 175 -28.89 -0.51 9.85
N GLU A 176 -29.43 -1.44 9.07
CA GLU A 176 -30.44 -2.44 9.47
C GLU A 176 -29.94 -3.38 10.59
N LYS A 177 -28.62 -3.61 10.66
CA LYS A 177 -27.98 -4.50 11.63
C LYS A 177 -27.35 -3.75 12.81
N LYS A 178 -27.67 -2.46 13.01
CA LYS A 178 -27.12 -1.62 14.09
C LYS A 178 -27.26 -2.21 15.50
N LYS A 179 -28.25 -3.09 15.74
CA LYS A 179 -28.38 -3.86 17.00
C LYS A 179 -27.22 -4.82 17.29
N PHE A 180 -26.35 -5.09 16.31
CA PHE A 180 -25.12 -5.89 16.42
C PHE A 180 -23.86 -5.00 16.31
N GLU A 181 -24.00 -3.68 16.44
CA GLU A 181 -22.87 -2.75 16.53
C GLU A 181 -22.00 -3.11 17.76
N ILE A 182 -20.71 -3.31 17.53
CA ILE A 182 -19.74 -3.54 18.60
C ILE A 182 -18.89 -2.27 18.70
N SER A 183 -18.89 -1.64 19.87
CA SER A 183 -18.18 -0.39 20.13
C SER A 183 -16.88 -0.64 20.89
N TRP A 184 -15.75 -0.13 20.39
CA TRP A 184 -14.50 -0.09 21.14
C TRP A 184 -14.28 1.30 21.74
N PRO A 185 -13.79 1.39 23.00
CA PRO A 185 -13.35 2.66 23.55
C PRO A 185 -12.09 3.14 22.81
N ASN A 186 -12.01 4.44 22.52
CA ASN A 186 -10.78 5.02 21.99
C ASN A 186 -9.71 5.07 23.10
N VAL A 187 -8.72 4.17 23.03
CA VAL A 187 -7.66 4.05 24.04
C VAL A 187 -6.59 5.10 23.77
N ILE A 188 -6.76 6.28 24.39
CA ILE A 188 -5.83 7.42 24.24
C ILE A 188 -4.43 7.09 24.81
N ARG A 189 -4.38 6.39 25.95
CA ARG A 189 -3.13 6.03 26.65
C ARG A 189 -3.34 4.83 27.56
N ILE A 190 -2.31 3.99 27.69
CA ILE A 190 -2.24 2.92 28.70
C ILE A 190 -1.16 3.32 29.71
N ASP A 191 -1.57 3.76 30.90
CA ASP A 191 -0.65 4.14 31.98
C ASP A 191 -0.25 2.92 32.80
N HIS A 192 0.98 2.44 32.59
CA HIS A 192 1.52 1.32 33.37
C HIS A 192 2.04 1.80 34.73
N VAL A 193 1.15 1.80 35.74
CA VAL A 193 1.49 2.20 37.11
C VAL A 193 2.45 1.17 37.74
N TYR A 194 3.75 1.45 37.65
CA TYR A 194 4.76 0.64 38.32
C TYR A 194 4.57 0.70 39.85
N ARG A 195 4.21 -0.43 40.45
CA ARG A 195 4.10 -0.58 41.90
C ARG A 195 5.44 -1.08 42.45
N PRO A 196 6.25 -0.28 43.15
CA PRO A 196 7.59 -0.67 43.59
C PRO A 196 7.61 -1.67 44.77
N LYS A 197 6.55 -2.46 44.96
CA LYS A 197 6.46 -3.48 46.02
C LYS A 197 6.83 -4.84 45.45
N LEU A 198 8.08 -5.25 45.66
CA LEU A 198 8.52 -6.62 45.47
C LEU A 198 7.95 -7.49 46.60
N SER A 199 6.96 -8.33 46.30
CA SER A 199 6.45 -9.35 47.22
C SER A 199 6.99 -10.72 46.84
N LEU A 200 7.78 -11.33 47.72
CA LEU A 200 8.34 -12.67 47.53
C LEU A 200 7.56 -13.68 48.38
N ASP A 201 7.00 -14.72 47.74
CA ASP A 201 6.35 -15.84 48.42
C ASP A 201 7.41 -16.90 48.74
N TRP A 202 7.97 -16.86 49.95
CA TRP A 202 9.02 -17.76 50.41
C TRP A 202 8.67 -19.26 50.27
N GLY A 203 7.39 -19.64 50.26
CA GLY A 203 6.95 -21.03 50.05
C GLY A 203 7.04 -21.49 48.59
N LYS A 204 7.20 -20.56 47.63
CA LYS A 204 7.35 -20.82 46.19
C LYS A 204 8.75 -20.51 45.66
N VAL A 205 9.64 -19.98 46.50
CA VAL A 205 11.05 -19.79 46.13
C VAL A 205 11.71 -21.15 46.05
N THR A 206 12.20 -21.52 44.87
CA THR A 206 13.06 -22.70 44.69
C THR A 206 14.32 -22.53 45.54
N PRO A 207 14.65 -23.47 46.45
CA PRO A 207 15.87 -23.41 47.22
C PRO A 207 17.10 -23.34 46.30
N LEU A 208 17.98 -22.37 46.55
CA LEU A 208 19.26 -22.28 45.85
C LEU A 208 20.24 -23.27 46.45
N GLU A 209 20.39 -24.44 45.83
CA GLU A 209 21.41 -25.42 46.23
C GLU A 209 22.80 -24.98 45.74
N LEU A 210 23.61 -24.48 46.67
CA LEU A 210 25.00 -24.11 46.41
C LEU A 210 25.90 -25.36 46.38
N ASN A 211 26.05 -25.96 45.19
CA ASN A 211 26.93 -27.12 45.01
C ASN A 211 28.34 -26.70 44.57
N ALA A 212 29.32 -26.85 45.46
CA ALA A 212 30.73 -26.52 45.23
C ALA A 212 31.38 -27.25 44.03
N SER A 213 30.83 -28.40 43.60
CA SER A 213 31.30 -29.13 42.41
C SER A 213 30.74 -28.59 41.08
N GLN A 214 29.69 -27.76 41.14
CA GLN A 214 29.08 -27.07 40.00
C GLN A 214 29.40 -25.58 39.96
N THR A 215 30.07 -25.05 40.99
CA THR A 215 30.59 -23.67 40.99
C THR A 215 31.65 -23.54 39.90
N VAL A 216 31.42 -22.65 38.93
CA VAL A 216 32.36 -22.35 37.85
C VAL A 216 33.64 -21.76 38.46
N GLN A 217 34.72 -22.56 38.50
CA GLN A 217 36.00 -22.17 39.09
C GLN A 217 36.87 -21.32 38.16
N ILE A 218 36.51 -21.24 36.88
CA ILE A 218 37.27 -20.56 35.82
C ILE A 218 36.31 -19.67 35.04
N ALA A 219 36.50 -18.36 35.11
CA ALA A 219 35.82 -17.40 34.25
C ALA A 219 36.82 -16.94 33.17
N GLU A 220 36.67 -17.47 31.96
CA GLU A 220 37.41 -16.96 30.80
C GLU A 220 36.76 -15.69 30.27
N LEU A 221 37.56 -14.65 30.07
CA LEU A 221 37.12 -13.44 29.36
C LEU A 221 36.99 -13.78 27.88
N ALA A 222 35.77 -13.65 27.34
CA ALA A 222 35.56 -13.74 25.90
C ALA A 222 36.44 -12.70 25.18
N PRO A 223 37.10 -13.06 24.07
CA PRO A 223 37.96 -12.13 23.35
C PRO A 223 37.13 -10.93 22.87
N VAL A 224 37.69 -9.73 23.04
CA VAL A 224 37.10 -8.50 22.53
C VAL A 224 37.08 -8.58 21.01
N VAL A 225 35.88 -8.60 20.43
CA VAL A 225 35.71 -8.38 18.99
C VAL A 225 35.87 -6.89 18.75
N GLU A 226 37.07 -6.46 18.35
CA GLU A 226 37.26 -5.15 17.76
C GLU A 226 36.50 -5.09 16.43
N GLY A 227 35.70 -4.03 16.25
CA GLY A 227 35.00 -3.67 15.04
C GLY A 227 35.18 -2.19 14.74
#